data_AF-A0A1S8XKU2-F1
#
_entry.id   AF-A0A1S8XKU2-F1
#
_cell.length_a   1.000
_cell.length_b   1.000
_cell.length_c   1.000
_cell.angle_alpha   90.00
_cell.angle_beta   90.00
_cell.angle_gamma   90.00
#
_symmetry.space_group_name_H-M   'P 1'
#
loop_
_entity.id
_entity.type
_entity.pdbx_description
1 polymer ?
#
loop_
_entity_poly.entity_id
_entity_poly.type
_entity_poly.pdbx_seq_one_letter_code
_entity_poly.pdbx_strand_id
1 'polypeptide(L)'
;MFLMVGLPGAGKTTRAEELAAAHRALRLTPDEWMIPLFDGSQPAGKRDLLEGRLIALALQALRLGVDVVLDFGLWSRDERSALRWLAASAGAASHVVYLPVDRDAQLARITHRWATAPHTTFPMSVADIDTWRGQFQAPDAAELGGDVPGPPPGWRGWWEWAVDRWPSLAHGRAVEGRGRDRPAGG
;
A
#
# COMPACT_ATOMS: atom_id res chain seq x y z
N MET A 1 -7.78 8.93 3.14
CA MET A 1 -6.94 7.73 2.94
C MET A 1 -5.71 7.76 3.82
N PHE A 2 -5.41 6.67 4.52
CA PHE A 2 -4.20 6.50 5.33
C PHE A 2 -3.25 5.53 4.63
N LEU A 3 -1.98 5.90 4.52
CA LEU A 3 -0.93 5.11 3.90
C LEU A 3 0.03 4.62 4.98
N MET A 4 0.06 3.31 5.23
CA MET A 4 0.94 2.73 6.24
C MET A 4 2.35 2.56 5.68
N VAL A 5 3.32 3.15 6.36
CA VAL A 5 4.73 3.18 5.94
C VAL A 5 5.62 2.65 7.05
N GLY A 6 6.58 1.80 6.68
CA GLY A 6 7.57 1.28 7.61
C GLY A 6 7.98 -0.16 7.29
N LEU A 7 9.10 -0.58 7.87
CA LEU A 7 9.68 -1.90 7.66
C LEU A 7 8.84 -3.03 8.30
N PRO A 8 9.00 -4.29 7.85
CA PRO A 8 8.46 -5.45 8.56
C PRO A 8 8.84 -5.41 10.05
N GLY A 9 7.91 -5.69 10.96
CA GLY A 9 8.12 -5.58 12.41
C GLY A 9 7.90 -4.17 13.01
N ALA A 10 7.59 -3.15 12.21
CA ALA A 10 7.34 -1.80 12.73
C ALA A 10 6.00 -1.62 13.49
N GLY A 11 5.10 -2.62 13.45
CA GLY A 11 3.78 -2.53 14.10
C GLY A 11 2.67 -1.92 13.24
N LYS A 12 2.90 -1.81 11.92
CA LYS A 12 1.94 -1.19 10.97
C LYS A 12 0.56 -1.81 11.01
N THR A 13 0.46 -3.15 11.03
CA THR A 13 -0.84 -3.86 10.99
C THR A 13 -1.72 -3.48 12.17
N THR A 14 -1.16 -3.47 13.39
CA THR A 14 -1.87 -3.02 14.59
C THR A 14 -2.35 -1.57 14.43
N ARG A 15 -1.47 -0.67 13.97
CA ARG A 15 -1.86 0.72 13.76
C ARG A 15 -2.91 0.89 12.65
N ALA A 16 -2.86 0.05 11.62
CA ALA A 16 -3.83 0.04 10.54
C ALA A 16 -5.21 -0.38 11.03
N GLU A 17 -5.28 -1.39 11.89
CA GLU A 17 -6.51 -1.85 12.55
C GLU A 17 -7.11 -0.76 13.46
N GLU A 18 -6.28 -0.09 14.27
CA GLU A 18 -6.70 1.03 15.10
C GLU A 18 -7.31 2.17 14.27
N LEU A 19 -6.63 2.57 13.18
CA LEU A 19 -7.12 3.62 12.28
C LEU A 19 -8.41 3.20 11.57
N ALA A 20 -8.49 1.94 11.13
CA ALA A 20 -9.69 1.40 10.51
C ALA A 20 -10.90 1.46 11.45
N ALA A 21 -10.73 1.07 12.71
CA ALA A 21 -11.76 1.15 13.73
C ALA A 21 -12.14 2.60 14.04
N ALA A 22 -11.15 3.48 14.28
CA ALA A 22 -11.38 4.87 14.67
C ALA A 22 -12.08 5.69 13.58
N HIS A 23 -11.76 5.45 12.32
CA HIS A 23 -12.29 6.21 11.18
C HIS A 23 -13.40 5.49 10.42
N ARG A 24 -13.82 4.30 10.88
CA ARG A 24 -14.75 3.42 10.13
C ARG A 24 -14.26 3.17 8.70
N ALA A 25 -12.95 3.00 8.55
CA ALA A 25 -12.28 2.92 7.27
C ALA A 25 -12.14 1.46 6.81
N LEU A 26 -12.17 1.25 5.49
CA LEU A 26 -11.85 -0.02 4.86
C LEU A 26 -10.33 -0.24 4.91
N ARG A 27 -9.88 -1.24 5.68
CA ARG A 27 -8.47 -1.67 5.69
C ARG A 27 -8.23 -2.64 4.53
N LEU A 28 -7.21 -2.36 3.72
CA LEU A 28 -6.79 -3.20 2.60
C LEU A 28 -5.33 -3.55 2.80
N THR A 29 -5.03 -4.85 2.82
CA THR A 29 -3.66 -5.37 2.91
C THR A 29 -3.47 -6.54 1.94
N PRO A 30 -2.32 -6.64 1.26
CA PRO A 30 -2.01 -7.82 0.46
C PRO A 30 -1.66 -9.03 1.33
N ASP A 31 -1.19 -8.81 2.57
CA ASP A 31 -0.58 -9.88 3.39
C ASP A 31 -1.59 -10.98 3.75
N GLU A 32 -2.87 -10.64 3.91
CA GLU A 32 -3.97 -11.59 4.16
C GLU A 32 -4.27 -12.51 2.98
N TRP A 33 -3.84 -12.12 1.76
CA TRP A 33 -4.18 -12.82 0.53
C TRP A 33 -2.99 -13.52 -0.11
N MET A 34 -1.76 -13.06 0.15
CA MET A 34 -0.56 -13.63 -0.47
C MET A 34 -0.40 -15.12 -0.15
N ILE A 35 -0.52 -15.51 1.12
CA ILE A 35 -0.37 -16.93 1.51
C ILE A 35 -1.52 -17.78 0.95
N PRO A 36 -2.81 -17.41 1.11
CA PRO A 36 -3.91 -18.23 0.60
C PRO A 36 -4.02 -18.29 -0.94
N LEU A 37 -3.64 -17.23 -1.66
CA LEU A 37 -3.75 -17.19 -3.13
C LEU A 37 -2.58 -17.86 -3.85
N PHE A 38 -1.43 -17.98 -3.19
CA PHE A 38 -0.19 -18.47 -3.82
C PHE A 38 0.44 -19.61 -3.03
N ASP A 39 -0.36 -20.36 -2.26
CA ASP A 39 0.06 -21.58 -1.55
C ASP A 39 1.34 -21.40 -0.71
N GLY A 40 1.43 -20.27 -0.01
CA GLY A 40 2.60 -19.93 0.82
C GLY A 40 3.87 -19.61 0.03
N SER A 41 3.77 -19.35 -1.27
CA SER A 41 4.86 -18.81 -2.10
C SER A 41 4.74 -17.30 -2.29
N GLN A 42 5.82 -16.65 -2.73
CA GLN A 42 5.81 -15.25 -3.18
C GLN A 42 6.31 -15.15 -4.63
N PRO A 43 5.47 -15.50 -5.63
CA PRO A 43 5.90 -15.44 -7.01
C PRO A 43 6.12 -14.00 -7.45
N ALA A 44 7.17 -13.76 -8.22
CA ALA A 44 7.54 -12.43 -8.70
C ALA A 44 6.36 -11.71 -9.38
N GLY A 45 6.15 -10.44 -9.03
CA GLY A 45 5.11 -9.56 -9.58
C GLY A 45 3.67 -9.86 -9.12
N LYS A 46 3.40 -10.96 -8.41
CA LYS A 46 2.04 -11.28 -7.95
C LYS A 46 1.54 -10.33 -6.87
N ARG A 47 2.43 -9.91 -5.96
CA ARG A 47 2.11 -8.88 -4.97
C ARG A 47 1.69 -7.58 -5.64
N ASP A 48 2.41 -7.14 -6.66
CA ASP A 48 2.13 -5.90 -7.39
C ASP A 48 0.77 -5.95 -8.11
N LEU A 49 0.43 -7.10 -8.68
CA LEU A 49 -0.89 -7.34 -9.27
C LEU A 49 -2.00 -7.31 -8.22
N LEU A 50 -1.77 -7.84 -7.02
CA LEU A 50 -2.75 -7.79 -5.94
C LEU A 50 -2.91 -6.36 -5.39
N GLU A 51 -1.80 -5.68 -5.11
CA GLU A 51 -1.79 -4.29 -4.66
C GLU A 51 -2.54 -3.38 -5.64
N GLY A 52 -2.33 -3.52 -6.96
CA GLY A 52 -3.09 -2.75 -7.95
C GLY A 52 -4.60 -2.98 -7.92
N ARG A 53 -5.06 -4.19 -7.58
CA ARG A 53 -6.49 -4.48 -7.41
C ARG A 53 -7.03 -3.83 -6.14
N LEU A 54 -6.27 -3.92 -5.04
CA LEU A 54 -6.63 -3.28 -3.78
C LEU A 54 -6.66 -1.75 -3.93
N ILE A 55 -5.73 -1.14 -4.68
CA ILE A 55 -5.74 0.29 -4.97
C ILE A 55 -6.98 0.67 -5.79
N ALA A 56 -7.35 -0.11 -6.81
CA ALA A 56 -8.59 0.15 -7.56
C ALA A 56 -9.83 0.14 -6.65
N LEU A 57 -9.93 -0.83 -5.74
CA LEU A 57 -11.00 -0.89 -4.73
C LEU A 57 -10.95 0.30 -3.77
N ALA A 58 -9.76 0.71 -3.34
CA ALA A 58 -9.57 1.89 -2.50
C ALA A 58 -10.12 3.16 -3.16
N LEU A 59 -9.79 3.38 -4.44
CA LEU A 59 -10.28 4.55 -5.18
C LEU A 59 -11.81 4.55 -5.33
N GLN A 60 -12.43 3.38 -5.51
CA GLN A 60 -13.88 3.25 -5.52
C GLN A 60 -14.48 3.60 -4.16
N ALA A 61 -13.94 3.05 -3.08
CA ALA A 61 -14.39 3.33 -1.71
C ALA A 61 -14.27 4.83 -1.39
N LEU A 62 -13.16 5.48 -1.74
CA LEU A 62 -12.95 6.91 -1.51
C LEU A 62 -13.98 7.77 -2.26
N ARG A 63 -14.32 7.43 -3.51
CA ARG A 63 -15.37 8.14 -4.27
C ARG A 63 -16.77 7.95 -3.68
N LEU A 64 -16.99 6.88 -2.92
CA LEU A 64 -18.21 6.64 -2.16
C LEU A 64 -18.19 7.30 -0.77
N GLY A 65 -17.13 8.06 -0.44
CA GLY A 65 -16.98 8.72 0.87
C GLY A 65 -16.54 7.78 2.00
N VAL A 66 -16.04 6.59 1.68
CA VAL A 66 -15.53 5.63 2.67
C VAL A 66 -14.02 5.85 2.83
N ASP A 67 -13.58 6.10 4.06
CA ASP A 67 -12.16 6.18 4.37
C ASP A 67 -11.46 4.84 4.11
N VAL A 68 -10.18 4.88 3.74
CA VAL A 68 -9.39 3.69 3.42
C VAL A 68 -8.06 3.74 4.16
N VAL A 69 -7.62 2.58 4.67
CA VAL A 69 -6.26 2.34 5.16
C VAL A 69 -5.57 1.36 4.22
N LEU A 70 -4.49 1.78 3.57
CA LEU A 70 -3.62 0.90 2.78
C LEU A 70 -2.48 0.40 3.66
N ASP A 71 -2.58 -0.85 4.11
CA ASP A 71 -1.57 -1.53 4.94
C ASP A 71 -0.65 -2.40 4.06
N PHE A 72 0.09 -1.73 3.18
CA PHE A 72 1.01 -2.37 2.23
C PHE A 72 2.46 -2.34 2.72
N GLY A 73 2.75 -1.41 3.65
CA GLY A 73 4.09 -1.18 4.17
C GLY A 73 5.02 -0.48 3.19
N LEU A 74 4.53 0.51 2.44
CA LEU A 74 5.20 1.19 1.31
C LEU A 74 6.65 1.58 1.60
N TRP A 75 7.53 1.45 0.60
CA TRP A 75 8.99 1.56 0.78
C TRP A 75 9.56 2.81 0.12
N SER A 76 9.13 3.09 -1.11
CA SER A 76 9.68 4.21 -1.87
C SER A 76 8.84 5.48 -1.74
N ARG A 77 9.51 6.62 -1.92
CA ARG A 77 8.86 7.93 -2.00
C ARG A 77 7.90 8.02 -3.18
N ASP A 78 8.25 7.38 -4.30
CA ASP A 78 7.43 7.42 -5.51
C ASP A 78 6.13 6.64 -5.34
N GLU A 79 6.16 5.47 -4.69
CA GLU A 79 4.95 4.71 -4.35
C GLU A 79 3.98 5.56 -3.52
N ARG A 80 4.50 6.24 -2.49
CA ARG A 80 3.71 7.10 -1.63
C ARG A 80 3.17 8.30 -2.40
N SER A 81 3.99 8.96 -3.20
CA SER A 81 3.59 10.13 -3.99
C SER A 81 2.51 9.78 -5.01
N ALA A 82 2.65 8.65 -5.71
CA ALA A 82 1.65 8.13 -6.63
C ALA A 82 0.31 7.87 -5.95
N LEU A 83 0.31 7.19 -4.79
CA LEU A 83 -0.92 6.89 -4.05
C LEU A 83 -1.59 8.14 -3.49
N ARG A 84 -0.82 9.13 -3.03
CA ARG A 84 -1.35 10.41 -2.56
C ARG A 84 -1.97 11.21 -3.70
N TRP A 85 -1.33 11.22 -4.87
CA TRP A 85 -1.89 11.80 -6.09
C TRP A 85 -3.20 11.09 -6.50
N LEU A 86 -3.23 9.76 -6.46
CA LEU A 86 -4.42 8.97 -6.78
C LEU A 86 -5.58 9.27 -5.80
N ALA A 87 -5.31 9.40 -4.50
CA ALA A 87 -6.29 9.83 -3.51
C ALA A 87 -6.91 11.18 -3.87
N ALA A 88 -6.05 12.17 -4.16
CA ALA A 88 -6.48 13.52 -4.52
C ALA A 88 -7.31 13.50 -5.81
N SER A 89 -6.92 12.69 -6.80
CA SER A 89 -7.69 12.50 -8.04
C SER A 89 -9.07 11.85 -7.82
N ALA A 90 -9.26 11.14 -6.71
CA ALA A 90 -10.53 10.58 -6.27
C ALA A 90 -11.32 11.52 -5.34
N GLY A 91 -10.84 12.76 -5.14
CA GLY A 91 -11.48 13.75 -4.27
C GLY A 91 -11.22 13.56 -2.77
N ALA A 92 -10.21 12.77 -2.40
CA ALA A 92 -9.90 12.46 -1.00
C ALA A 92 -8.53 12.97 -0.56
N ALA A 93 -8.45 13.38 0.71
CA ALA A 93 -7.17 13.66 1.36
C ALA A 93 -6.39 12.37 1.66
N SER A 94 -5.06 12.50 1.80
CA SER A 94 -4.18 11.40 2.15
C SER A 94 -3.27 11.74 3.33
N HIS A 95 -2.99 10.76 4.18
CA HIS A 95 -2.12 10.87 5.34
C HIS A 95 -1.07 9.76 5.31
N VAL A 96 0.22 10.14 5.37
CA VAL A 96 1.33 9.20 5.53
C VAL A 96 1.48 8.86 7.00
N VAL A 97 1.28 7.58 7.35
CA VAL A 97 1.39 7.08 8.71
C VAL A 97 2.67 6.26 8.82
N TYR A 98 3.76 6.92 9.22
CA TYR A 98 5.08 6.31 9.34
C TYR A 98 5.32 5.75 10.74
N LEU A 99 5.71 4.47 10.81
CA LEU A 99 6.16 3.83 12.04
C LEU A 99 7.65 3.50 11.91
N PRO A 100 8.55 4.30 12.52
CA PRO A 100 9.97 3.98 12.56
C PRO A 100 10.22 2.76 13.46
N VAL A 101 11.25 2.00 13.15
CA VAL A 101 11.72 0.90 13.99
C VAL A 101 13.25 0.81 13.90
N ASP A 102 13.91 0.78 15.04
CA ASP A 102 15.36 0.54 15.09
C ASP A 102 15.67 -0.93 14.74
N ARG A 103 16.93 -1.18 14.38
CA ARG A 103 17.37 -2.48 13.85
C ARG A 103 17.15 -3.62 14.83
N ASP A 104 17.49 -3.40 16.09
CA ASP A 104 17.47 -4.45 17.11
C ASP A 104 16.03 -4.79 17.50
N ALA A 105 15.17 -3.78 17.66
CA ALA A 105 13.74 -3.99 17.87
C ALA A 105 13.09 -4.68 16.66
N GLN A 106 13.48 -4.33 15.44
CA GLN A 106 12.98 -4.99 14.23
C GLN A 106 13.32 -6.49 14.24
N LEU A 107 14.59 -6.82 14.48
CA LEU A 107 15.06 -8.21 14.53
C LEU A 107 14.35 -8.99 15.64
N ALA A 108 14.26 -8.42 16.84
CA ALA A 108 13.57 -9.05 17.97
C ALA A 108 12.10 -9.36 17.64
N ARG A 109 11.37 -8.40 17.04
CA ARG A 109 9.96 -8.58 16.69
C ARG A 109 9.75 -9.59 15.56
N ILE A 110 10.59 -9.59 14.54
CA ILE A 110 10.53 -10.57 13.45
C ILE A 110 10.80 -11.98 13.98
N THR A 111 11.84 -12.14 14.80
CA THR A 111 12.20 -13.42 15.44
C THR A 111 11.05 -13.93 16.32
N HIS A 112 10.47 -13.05 17.13
CA HIS A 112 9.34 -13.40 17.99
C HIS A 112 8.10 -13.82 17.18
N ARG A 113 7.78 -13.11 16.09
CA ARG A 113 6.66 -13.46 15.21
C ARG A 113 6.88 -14.81 14.53
N TRP A 114 8.08 -15.08 14.07
CA TRP A 114 8.43 -16.38 13.49
C TRP A 114 8.25 -17.52 14.50
N ALA A 115 8.65 -17.32 15.76
CA ALA A 115 8.51 -18.32 16.81
C ALA A 115 7.05 -18.57 17.23
N THR A 116 6.19 -17.56 17.17
CA THR A 116 4.81 -17.63 17.73
C THR A 116 3.73 -17.80 16.69
N ALA A 117 3.92 -17.32 15.45
CA ALA A 117 2.92 -17.35 14.38
C ALA A 117 3.56 -17.53 12.99
N PRO A 118 4.32 -18.62 12.75
CA PRO A 118 5.06 -18.82 11.49
C PRO A 118 4.17 -18.93 10.24
N HIS A 119 2.88 -19.24 10.40
CA HIS A 119 1.92 -19.30 9.29
C HIS A 119 1.41 -17.93 8.83
N THR A 120 1.79 -16.85 9.53
CA THR A 120 1.38 -15.46 9.22
C THR A 120 2.51 -14.60 8.65
N THR A 121 3.70 -15.17 8.50
CA THR A 121 4.89 -14.46 8.04
C THR A 121 5.81 -15.39 7.27
N PHE A 122 6.64 -14.81 6.39
CA PHE A 122 7.71 -15.54 5.74
C PHE A 122 8.97 -15.57 6.62
N PRO A 123 9.84 -16.58 6.47
CA PRO A 123 11.14 -16.58 7.12
C PRO A 123 11.97 -15.39 6.61
N MET A 124 12.64 -14.70 7.53
CA MET A 124 13.46 -13.51 7.23
C MET A 124 14.81 -13.67 7.92
N SER A 125 15.90 -13.58 7.17
CA SER A 125 17.25 -13.61 7.71
C SER A 125 17.69 -12.21 8.17
N VAL A 126 18.77 -12.16 8.96
CA VAL A 126 19.43 -10.89 9.32
C VAL A 126 19.91 -10.14 8.07
N ALA A 127 20.40 -10.87 7.07
CA ALA A 127 20.85 -10.29 5.81
C ALA A 127 19.70 -9.66 5.01
N ASP A 128 18.50 -10.24 5.08
CA ASP A 128 17.30 -9.65 4.47
C ASP A 128 16.95 -8.32 5.14
N ILE A 129 16.98 -8.28 6.47
CA ILE A 129 16.70 -7.06 7.25
C ILE A 129 17.65 -5.92 6.86
N ASP A 130 18.95 -6.19 6.79
CA ASP A 130 19.95 -5.18 6.44
C ASP A 130 19.77 -4.70 5.00
N THR A 131 19.50 -5.62 4.07
CA THR A 131 19.18 -5.30 2.67
C THR A 131 17.96 -4.38 2.57
N TRP A 132 16.88 -4.71 3.29
CA TRP A 132 15.64 -3.94 3.26
C TRP A 132 15.80 -2.54 3.83
N ARG A 133 16.62 -2.39 4.89
CA ARG A 133 16.95 -1.08 5.43
C ARG A 133 17.68 -0.19 4.44
N GLY A 134 18.56 -0.76 3.61
CA GLY A 134 19.24 -0.02 2.55
C GLY A 134 18.32 0.40 1.40
N GLN A 135 17.23 -0.34 1.17
CA GLN A 135 16.25 -0.05 0.11
C GLN A 135 15.14 0.90 0.57
N PHE A 136 14.82 0.94 1.86
CA PHE A 136 13.73 1.71 2.40
C PHE A 136 14.02 3.22 2.41
N GLN A 137 13.12 4.00 1.82
CA GLN A 137 13.21 5.46 1.80
C GLN A 137 12.26 6.02 2.87
N ALA A 138 12.79 6.34 4.05
CA ALA A 138 12.01 6.91 5.14
C ALA A 138 11.32 8.23 4.72
N PRO A 139 10.06 8.48 5.11
CA PRO A 139 9.37 9.72 4.79
C PRO A 139 10.09 10.95 5.36
N ASP A 140 10.26 11.97 4.53
CA ASP A 140 10.78 13.27 4.96
C ASP A 140 9.67 14.22 5.47
N ALA A 141 10.07 15.38 5.99
CA ALA A 141 9.13 16.37 6.51
C ALA A 141 8.17 16.94 5.44
N ALA A 142 8.59 17.00 4.17
CA ALA A 142 7.74 17.49 3.08
C ALA A 142 6.64 16.48 2.73
N GLU A 143 6.98 15.18 2.70
CA GLU A 143 6.02 14.09 2.52
C GLU A 143 4.97 14.07 3.64
N LEU A 144 5.39 14.30 4.88
CA LEU A 144 4.49 14.38 6.04
C LEU A 144 3.67 15.68 6.05
N GLY A 145 4.18 16.76 5.44
CA GLY A 145 3.53 18.06 5.33
C GLY A 145 2.49 18.17 4.21
N GLY A 146 2.35 17.16 3.34
CA GLY A 146 1.28 17.11 2.35
C GLY A 146 1.66 17.55 0.93
N ASP A 147 2.94 17.84 0.65
CA ASP A 147 3.40 18.15 -0.72
C ASP A 147 3.46 16.88 -1.58
N VAL A 148 2.97 16.91 -2.82
CA VAL A 148 3.04 15.78 -3.77
C VAL A 148 3.92 16.23 -4.94
N PRO A 149 5.18 15.76 -5.02
CA PRO A 149 6.07 16.14 -6.11
C PRO A 149 5.56 15.61 -7.45
N GLY A 150 6.13 16.10 -8.56
CA GLY A 150 5.95 15.47 -9.87
C GLY A 150 6.55 14.04 -9.92
N PRO A 151 6.13 13.20 -10.87
CA PRO A 151 6.71 11.88 -11.04
C PRO A 151 8.19 11.95 -11.46
N PRO A 152 8.95 10.85 -11.34
CA PRO A 152 10.32 10.79 -11.82
C PRO A 152 10.45 11.13 -13.32
N PRO A 153 11.62 11.60 -13.78
CA PRO A 153 11.85 11.87 -15.21
C PRO A 153 11.51 10.67 -16.10
N GLY A 154 10.89 10.95 -17.24
CA GLY A 154 10.46 9.91 -18.20
C GLY A 154 8.99 9.51 -18.10
N TRP A 155 8.29 9.89 -17.02
CA TRP A 155 6.87 9.63 -16.83
C TRP A 155 6.03 10.87 -17.11
N ARG A 156 4.90 10.72 -17.83
CA ARG A 156 4.00 11.85 -18.15
C ARG A 156 3.14 12.28 -16.97
N GLY A 157 2.98 11.41 -15.98
CA GLY A 157 2.16 11.66 -14.80
C GLY A 157 2.16 10.47 -13.85
N TRP A 158 1.69 10.70 -12.62
CA TRP A 158 1.61 9.65 -11.60
C TRP A 158 0.71 8.48 -12.00
N TRP A 159 -0.31 8.70 -12.83
CA TRP A 159 -1.14 7.60 -13.34
C TRP A 159 -0.33 6.58 -14.15
N GLU A 160 0.52 7.06 -15.07
CA GLU A 160 1.34 6.19 -15.92
C GLU A 160 2.35 5.40 -15.09
N TRP A 161 3.04 6.10 -14.18
CA TRP A 161 3.96 5.48 -13.23
C TRP A 161 3.26 4.44 -12.35
N ALA A 162 2.07 4.75 -11.83
CA ALA A 162 1.32 3.84 -10.96
C ALA A 162 0.84 2.59 -11.69
N VAL A 163 0.46 2.70 -12.96
CA VAL A 163 0.08 1.53 -13.78
C VAL A 163 1.29 0.64 -14.06
N ASP A 164 2.47 1.20 -14.29
CA ASP A 164 3.67 0.39 -14.44
C ASP A 164 4.04 -0.35 -13.14
N ARG A 165 4.01 0.36 -12.00
CA ARG A 165 4.27 -0.21 -10.67
C ARG A 165 3.23 -1.24 -10.25
N TRP A 166 1.96 -0.99 -10.58
CA TRP A 166 0.81 -1.83 -10.24
C TRP A 166 -0.06 -2.14 -11.48
N PRO A 167 0.33 -3.10 -12.33
CA PRO A 167 -0.27 -3.33 -13.66
C PRO A 167 -1.78 -3.61 -13.66
N SER A 168 -2.30 -4.19 -12.59
CA SER A 168 -3.73 -4.50 -12.48
C SER A 168 -4.60 -3.26 -12.23
N LEU A 169 -4.01 -2.12 -11.85
CA LEU A 169 -4.72 -0.85 -11.64
C LEU A 169 -5.41 -0.35 -12.92
N ALA A 170 -4.77 -0.56 -14.08
CA ALA A 170 -5.33 -0.18 -15.38
C ALA A 170 -6.68 -0.85 -15.68
N HIS A 171 -6.89 -2.06 -15.15
CA HIS A 171 -8.12 -2.82 -15.38
C HIS A 171 -9.31 -2.25 -14.58
N GLY A 172 -9.07 -1.57 -13.46
CA GLY A 172 -10.12 -0.94 -12.65
C GLY A 172 -10.83 0.20 -13.39
N ARG A 173 -10.05 1.05 -14.09
CA ARG A 173 -10.59 2.18 -14.84
C ARG A 173 -11.43 1.76 -16.06
N ALA A 174 -11.06 0.66 -16.72
CA ALA A 174 -11.80 0.12 -17.86
C ALA A 174 -13.18 -0.44 -17.48
N VAL A 175 -13.37 -0.87 -16.23
CA VAL A 175 -14.67 -1.31 -15.71
C VAL A 175 -15.56 -0.09 -15.40
N GLU A 176 -14.99 0.97 -14.84
CA GLU A 176 -15.71 2.22 -14.53
C GLU A 176 -16.19 2.96 -15.79
N GLY A 177 -15.39 2.97 -16.87
CA GLY A 177 -15.75 3.59 -18.14
C GLY A 177 -16.94 2.91 -18.84
N ARG A 178 -17.06 1.58 -18.73
CA ARG A 178 -18.17 0.82 -19.31
C ARG A 178 -19.51 1.00 -18.59
N GLY A 179 -19.52 1.53 -17.36
CA GLY A 179 -20.73 1.77 -16.59
C GLY A 179 -21.49 3.05 -16.99
N ARG A 180 -20.86 3.97 -17.71
CA ARG A 180 -21.48 5.25 -18.12
C ARG A 180 -22.23 5.19 -19.46
N ASP A 181 -22.08 4.12 -20.22
CA ASP A 181 -22.67 3.97 -21.57
C ASP A 181 -23.98 3.16 -21.61
N ARG A 182 -24.67 2.98 -20.47
CA ARG A 182 -26.05 2.45 -20.53
C ARG A 182 -26.99 3.60 -20.93
N PRO A 183 -27.66 3.53 -22.10
CA PRO A 183 -28.69 4.51 -22.42
C PRO A 183 -29.81 4.37 -21.40
N ALA A 184 -30.27 5.50 -20.86
CA ALA A 184 -31.53 5.56 -20.14
C ALA A 184 -32.65 5.28 -21.15
N GLY A 185 -33.08 4.02 -21.24
CA GLY A 185 -34.37 3.63 -21.81
C GLY A 185 -35.21 3.03 -20.69
N GLY A 186 -36.51 3.27 -20.58
CA GLY A 186 -37.46 4.07 -21.36
C GLY A 186 -38.78 4.04 -20.59
#